data_AF-A0A2D6LV43-F1
#
_entry.id   AF-A0A2D6LV43-F1
#
_cell.length_a   1.000
_cell.length_b   1.000
_cell.length_c   1.000
_cell.angle_alpha   90.00
_cell.angle_beta   90.00
_cell.angle_gamma   90.00
#
_symmetry.space_group_name_H-M   'P 1'
#
loop_
_entity.id
_entity.type
_entity.pdbx_description
1 polymer ?
#
loop_
_entity_poly.entity_id
_entity_poly.type
_entity_poly.pdbx_seq_one_letter_code
_entity_poly.pdbx_strand_id
1 'polypeptide(L)'
;MIIHFWNLPEKRTYIKLKEKFKEELAKTLENKKYSWKIRNKIKKGKINLIKIKEISKQENIPLNTIEKNIGWIGGNNSKGLLNPKFPINFSNRNGGRFIAAIINDGTLTNNGKNNHGRLMYDNFNKSLRESVINDYLKIFGGDKNEIAFRSSERKKYLEFSSVIRDIIELVIKEKGSKNESNLELPKFIFKNKKTMIGWIEQTIADEGEVKNYPKENRRSIVWRRSFDVTNIIKQKIKKDTSIRQLPKKIQNLLEKQECKLIEGEKRILNFLKIDYSVYNLGIYLTTKEKIRTRFQVNITKRENLLNLRKIIRIPSDEKNEKFTKAIKDFVRYKEPLNIKKVILNLGKNKKTFTSIDLKLKMKYKNISNTSKWLKIFEEEGLIKKIKEFSYNKNHKQPAIYQLTLSK
;
A
#
# COMPACT_ATOMS: atom_id res chain seq x y z
N MET A 1 4.51 -17.40 -1.47
CA MET A 1 5.25 -17.94 -2.62
C MET A 1 6.69 -18.11 -2.22
N ILE A 2 7.27 -19.26 -2.56
CA ILE A 2 8.68 -19.57 -2.33
C ILE A 2 9.34 -19.66 -3.69
N ILE A 3 10.47 -18.97 -3.88
CA ILE A 3 11.25 -19.02 -5.11
C ILE A 3 12.63 -19.57 -4.77
N HIS A 4 12.95 -20.71 -5.36
CA HIS A 4 14.28 -21.28 -5.31
C HIS A 4 15.15 -20.68 -6.41
N PHE A 5 16.45 -20.66 -6.18
CA PHE A 5 17.48 -20.32 -7.16
C PHE A 5 17.28 -21.08 -8.48
N TRP A 6 16.91 -22.35 -8.38
CA TRP A 6 16.74 -23.26 -9.51
C TRP A 6 15.57 -22.91 -10.43
N ASN A 7 14.66 -22.03 -10.00
CA ASN A 7 13.55 -21.53 -10.80
C ASN A 7 13.96 -20.35 -11.70
N LEU A 8 15.18 -19.82 -11.55
CA LEU A 8 15.64 -18.66 -12.30
C LEU A 8 16.07 -19.04 -13.73
N PRO A 9 16.09 -18.08 -14.66
CA PRO A 9 16.32 -18.37 -16.08
C PRO A 9 17.79 -18.73 -16.36
N GLU A 10 17.99 -19.98 -16.75
CA GLU A 10 19.31 -20.61 -16.72
C GLU A 10 20.36 -19.94 -17.61
N LYS A 11 19.96 -19.43 -18.78
CA LYS A 11 20.86 -18.79 -19.74
C LYS A 11 21.42 -17.44 -19.27
N ARG A 12 20.78 -16.77 -18.31
CA ARG A 12 21.17 -15.43 -17.84
C ARG A 12 21.58 -15.36 -16.37
N THR A 13 21.36 -16.43 -15.61
CA THR A 13 21.67 -16.47 -14.18
C THR A 13 23.03 -17.09 -13.92
N TYR A 14 23.84 -16.38 -13.13
CA TYR A 14 25.16 -16.77 -12.69
C TYR A 14 25.28 -16.61 -11.18
N ILE A 15 26.15 -17.41 -10.56
CA ILE A 15 26.43 -17.37 -9.13
C ILE A 15 27.92 -17.30 -8.83
N LYS A 16 28.22 -16.85 -7.61
CA LYS A 16 29.47 -17.17 -6.92
C LYS A 16 29.12 -17.90 -5.63
N LEU A 17 29.87 -18.95 -5.32
CA LEU A 17 29.73 -19.72 -4.08
C LEU A 17 30.48 -19.02 -2.95
N LYS A 18 30.06 -19.25 -1.70
CA LYS A 18 30.79 -18.83 -0.50
C LYS A 18 32.16 -19.52 -0.47
N GLU A 19 33.16 -18.82 0.08
CA GLU A 19 34.57 -19.21 -0.02
C GLU A 19 34.83 -20.65 0.46
N LYS A 20 34.35 -21.00 1.65
CA LYS A 20 34.51 -22.35 2.22
C LYS A 20 33.98 -23.45 1.29
N PHE A 21 32.73 -23.33 0.84
CA PHE A 21 32.10 -24.33 -0.02
C PHE A 21 32.73 -24.38 -1.42
N LYS A 22 33.20 -23.22 -1.91
CA LYS A 22 33.92 -23.10 -3.18
C LYS A 22 35.24 -23.89 -3.16
N GLU A 23 35.99 -23.82 -2.06
CA GLU A 23 37.23 -24.57 -1.88
C GLU A 23 36.99 -26.08 -1.77
N GLU A 24 36.00 -26.48 -0.96
CA GLU A 24 35.58 -27.88 -0.81
C GLU A 24 35.19 -28.47 -2.17
N LEU A 25 34.30 -27.80 -2.90
CA LEU A 25 33.84 -28.25 -4.22
C LEU A 25 34.99 -28.32 -5.23
N ALA A 26 35.91 -27.35 -5.21
CA ALA A 26 37.04 -27.35 -6.12
C ALA A 26 37.99 -28.54 -5.88
N LYS A 27 38.24 -28.92 -4.62
CA LYS A 27 39.02 -30.11 -4.26
C LYS A 27 38.34 -31.39 -4.74
N THR A 28 37.04 -31.52 -4.54
CA THR A 28 36.26 -32.68 -5.05
C THR A 28 36.40 -32.84 -6.56
N LEU A 29 36.34 -31.73 -7.31
CA LEU A 29 36.42 -31.75 -8.77
C LEU A 29 37.85 -31.97 -9.31
N GLU A 30 38.89 -31.62 -8.54
CA GLU A 30 40.28 -31.94 -8.86
C GLU A 30 40.51 -33.45 -8.89
N ASN A 31 39.94 -34.18 -7.94
CA ASN A 31 40.08 -35.63 -7.84
C ASN A 31 39.37 -36.39 -8.98
N LYS A 32 38.40 -35.76 -9.65
CA LYS A 32 37.56 -36.39 -10.68
C LYS A 32 37.85 -35.95 -12.12
N LYS A 33 39.05 -35.40 -12.38
CA LYS A 33 39.55 -35.03 -13.72
C LYS A 33 38.69 -34.01 -14.50
N TYR A 34 37.97 -33.10 -13.84
CA TYR A 34 37.29 -32.00 -14.54
C TYR A 34 38.28 -31.06 -15.24
N SER A 35 37.89 -30.53 -16.41
CA SER A 35 38.72 -29.58 -17.14
C SER A 35 39.13 -28.39 -16.25
N TRP A 36 40.37 -27.94 -16.39
CA TRP A 36 40.90 -26.80 -15.63
C TRP A 36 40.02 -25.54 -15.76
N LYS A 37 39.41 -25.33 -16.94
CA LYS A 37 38.47 -24.22 -17.19
C LYS A 37 37.26 -24.23 -16.26
N ILE A 38 36.70 -25.41 -15.94
CA ILE A 38 35.56 -25.53 -15.01
C ILE A 38 36.02 -25.27 -13.58
N ARG A 39 37.13 -25.91 -13.16
CA ARG A 39 37.73 -25.73 -11.83
C ARG A 39 38.06 -24.26 -11.54
N ASN A 40 38.69 -23.58 -12.51
CA ASN A 40 39.05 -22.17 -12.36
C ASN A 40 37.81 -21.25 -12.33
N LYS A 41 36.74 -21.57 -13.10
CA LYS A 41 35.46 -20.83 -13.00
C LYS A 41 34.81 -20.97 -11.64
N ILE A 42 34.93 -22.12 -10.98
CA ILE A 42 34.43 -22.30 -9.61
C ILE A 42 35.27 -21.49 -8.63
N LYS A 43 36.61 -21.59 -8.71
CA LYS A 43 37.52 -20.90 -7.77
C LYS A 43 37.49 -19.37 -7.89
N LYS A 44 37.45 -18.83 -9.11
CA LYS A 44 37.68 -17.39 -9.36
C LYS A 44 36.53 -16.69 -10.07
N GLY A 45 35.59 -17.44 -10.64
CA GLY A 45 34.64 -16.94 -11.63
C GLY A 45 33.19 -16.92 -11.18
N LYS A 46 32.35 -16.44 -12.10
CA LYS A 46 30.90 -16.62 -12.07
C LYS A 46 30.56 -17.94 -12.76
N ILE A 47 29.73 -18.76 -12.12
CA ILE A 47 29.28 -20.06 -12.66
C ILE A 47 27.85 -19.89 -13.17
N ASN A 48 27.58 -20.29 -14.41
CA ASN A 48 26.24 -20.25 -14.97
C ASN A 48 25.33 -21.33 -14.33
N LEU A 49 24.03 -21.04 -14.20
CA LEU A 49 23.04 -21.93 -13.60
C LEU A 49 22.97 -23.33 -14.27
N ILE A 50 23.09 -23.41 -15.60
CA ILE A 50 23.11 -24.69 -16.33
C ILE A 50 24.28 -25.55 -15.84
N LYS A 51 25.47 -24.95 -15.81
CA LYS A 51 26.72 -25.64 -15.44
C LYS A 51 26.72 -26.11 -14.00
N ILE A 52 26.20 -25.33 -13.06
CA ILE A 52 26.15 -25.76 -11.67
C ILE A 52 25.11 -26.87 -11.45
N LYS A 53 24.01 -26.91 -12.24
CA LYS A 53 23.08 -28.06 -12.24
C LYS A 53 23.74 -29.33 -12.79
N GLU A 54 24.53 -29.21 -13.86
CA GLU A 54 25.31 -30.34 -14.41
C GLU A 54 26.29 -30.90 -13.38
N ILE A 55 27.07 -30.02 -12.74
CA ILE A 55 28.00 -30.41 -11.65
C ILE A 55 27.24 -31.07 -10.50
N SER A 56 26.12 -30.48 -10.06
CA SER A 56 25.29 -31.06 -8.99
C SER A 56 24.86 -32.50 -9.31
N LYS A 57 24.42 -32.74 -10.55
CA LYS A 57 24.00 -34.07 -11.01
C LYS A 57 25.16 -35.06 -11.10
N GLN A 58 26.28 -34.66 -11.70
CA GLN A 58 27.45 -35.54 -11.88
C GLN A 58 28.12 -35.90 -10.55
N GLU A 59 28.11 -34.96 -9.60
CA GLU A 59 28.75 -35.11 -8.29
C GLU A 59 27.79 -35.61 -7.20
N ASN A 60 26.52 -35.87 -7.54
CA ASN A 60 25.47 -36.22 -6.57
C ASN A 60 25.37 -35.23 -5.40
N ILE A 61 25.64 -33.95 -5.64
CA ILE A 61 25.53 -32.90 -4.63
C ILE A 61 24.07 -32.40 -4.61
N PRO A 62 23.36 -32.45 -3.48
CA PRO A 62 21.99 -31.96 -3.42
C PRO A 62 21.90 -30.47 -3.77
N LEU A 63 20.94 -30.12 -4.62
CA LEU A 63 20.70 -28.74 -5.05
C LEU A 63 20.48 -27.78 -3.85
N ASN A 64 19.83 -28.23 -2.79
CA ASN A 64 19.63 -27.42 -1.57
C ASN A 64 20.98 -27.06 -0.88
N THR A 65 21.96 -27.95 -0.92
CA THR A 65 23.31 -27.71 -0.37
C THR A 65 24.01 -26.59 -1.13
N ILE A 66 23.92 -26.60 -2.46
CA ILE A 66 24.48 -25.53 -3.29
C ILE A 66 23.74 -24.21 -3.05
N GLU A 67 22.40 -24.24 -3.00
CA GLU A 67 21.55 -23.06 -2.80
C GLU A 67 21.90 -22.29 -1.51
N LYS A 68 22.11 -23.00 -0.39
CA LYS A 68 22.52 -22.41 0.90
C LYS A 68 23.93 -21.77 0.88
N ASN A 69 24.75 -22.19 -0.07
CA ASN A 69 26.14 -21.77 -0.23
C ASN A 69 26.35 -20.75 -1.36
N ILE A 70 25.27 -20.19 -1.91
CA ILE A 70 25.37 -19.07 -2.84
C ILE A 70 25.78 -17.81 -2.04
N GLY A 71 26.91 -17.21 -2.40
CA GLY A 71 27.40 -15.95 -1.83
C GLY A 71 27.05 -14.74 -2.70
N TRP A 72 26.77 -14.93 -3.99
CA TRP A 72 26.35 -13.88 -4.90
C TRP A 72 25.56 -14.47 -6.08
N ILE A 73 24.58 -13.71 -6.59
CA ILE A 73 23.80 -14.07 -7.78
C ILE A 73 23.57 -12.87 -8.70
N GLY A 74 23.68 -13.05 -10.01
CA GLY A 74 23.43 -11.99 -10.98
C GLY A 74 23.64 -12.44 -12.43
N GLY A 75 23.69 -11.49 -13.36
CA GLY A 75 24.11 -11.73 -14.73
C GLY A 75 25.64 -11.73 -14.88
N ASN A 76 26.13 -12.22 -16.01
CA ASN A 76 27.58 -12.30 -16.26
C ASN A 76 28.26 -10.92 -16.11
N ASN A 77 27.63 -9.87 -16.64
CA ASN A 77 28.16 -8.50 -16.65
C ASN A 77 27.31 -7.51 -15.81
N SER A 78 26.35 -8.00 -15.01
CA SER A 78 25.48 -7.13 -14.21
C SER A 78 25.95 -7.03 -12.76
N LYS A 79 25.54 -5.94 -12.10
CA LYS A 79 25.42 -5.92 -10.64
C LYS A 79 24.47 -7.05 -10.22
N GLY A 80 24.79 -7.72 -9.13
CA GLY A 80 24.02 -8.84 -8.60
C GLY A 80 23.63 -8.60 -7.15
N LEU A 81 23.02 -9.62 -6.54
CA LEU A 81 22.61 -9.68 -5.16
C LEU A 81 23.65 -10.48 -4.36
N LEU A 82 24.27 -9.85 -3.37
CA LEU A 82 25.16 -10.50 -2.42
C LEU A 82 24.35 -11.26 -1.37
N ASN A 83 24.90 -12.37 -0.86
CA ASN A 83 24.35 -13.17 0.23
C ASN A 83 22.81 -13.34 0.15
N PRO A 84 22.28 -13.89 -0.96
CA PRO A 84 20.84 -14.00 -1.15
C PRO A 84 20.20 -14.92 -0.10
N LYS A 85 19.00 -14.55 0.36
CA LYS A 85 18.18 -15.36 1.28
C LYS A 85 17.38 -16.42 0.53
N PHE A 86 18.05 -17.34 -0.14
CA PHE A 86 17.36 -18.46 -0.77
C PHE A 86 16.95 -19.54 0.27
N PRO A 87 15.78 -20.17 0.10
CA PRO A 87 14.76 -19.82 -0.89
C PRO A 87 14.02 -18.53 -0.50
N ILE A 88 13.71 -17.69 -1.49
CA ILE A 88 13.08 -16.38 -1.27
C ILE A 88 11.61 -16.58 -0.92
N ASN A 89 11.20 -16.15 0.27
CA ASN A 89 9.84 -16.29 0.74
C ASN A 89 9.08 -14.96 0.73
N PHE A 90 8.09 -14.84 -0.15
CA PHE A 90 7.17 -13.69 -0.22
C PHE A 90 5.94 -13.85 0.68
N SER A 91 5.76 -14.99 1.35
CA SER A 91 4.58 -15.31 2.18
C SER A 91 4.64 -14.64 3.57
N ASN A 92 5.04 -13.38 3.62
CA ASN A 92 5.09 -12.59 4.84
C ASN A 92 4.63 -11.14 4.56
N ARG A 93 4.58 -10.31 5.60
CA ARG A 93 4.12 -8.91 5.50
C ARG A 93 5.02 -8.07 4.58
N ASN A 94 6.34 -8.24 4.67
CA ASN A 94 7.29 -7.50 3.83
C ASN A 94 7.14 -7.92 2.36
N GLY A 95 6.96 -9.22 2.09
CA GLY A 95 6.68 -9.73 0.75
C GLY A 95 5.40 -9.15 0.14
N GLY A 96 4.34 -9.04 0.95
CA GLY A 96 3.10 -8.35 0.54
C GLY A 96 3.33 -6.88 0.21
N ARG A 97 4.05 -6.14 1.07
CA ARG A 97 4.39 -4.73 0.83
C ARG A 97 5.26 -4.55 -0.40
N PHE A 98 6.33 -5.30 -0.55
CA PHE A 98 7.26 -5.17 -1.68
C PHE A 98 6.56 -5.43 -3.01
N ILE A 99 5.75 -6.50 -3.11
CA ILE A 99 5.03 -6.81 -4.35
C ILE A 99 3.96 -5.77 -4.65
N ALA A 100 3.25 -5.26 -3.63
CA ALA A 100 2.35 -4.13 -3.82
C ALA A 100 3.09 -2.88 -4.30
N ALA A 101 4.26 -2.54 -3.76
CA ALA A 101 5.06 -1.39 -4.19
C ALA A 101 5.42 -1.50 -5.69
N ILE A 102 5.85 -2.68 -6.13
CA ILE A 102 6.18 -2.93 -7.53
C ILE A 102 4.95 -2.85 -8.44
N ILE A 103 3.80 -3.36 -8.02
CA ILE A 103 2.59 -3.31 -8.84
C ILE A 103 2.01 -1.89 -8.87
N ASN A 104 2.05 -1.16 -7.77
CA ASN A 104 1.48 0.18 -7.66
C ASN A 104 2.34 1.21 -8.41
N ASP A 105 3.54 1.47 -7.90
CA ASP A 105 4.40 2.56 -8.38
C ASP A 105 5.67 2.04 -9.07
N GLY A 106 5.71 0.72 -9.31
CA GLY A 106 6.81 0.10 -10.04
C GLY A 106 6.61 0.01 -11.54
N THR A 107 7.69 -0.36 -12.21
CA THR A 107 7.69 -0.67 -13.64
C THR A 107 8.61 -1.85 -13.89
N LEU A 108 8.06 -2.91 -14.47
CA LEU A 108 8.80 -4.06 -14.95
C LEU A 108 8.97 -3.92 -16.47
N THR A 109 10.15 -3.50 -16.93
CA THR A 109 10.35 -3.28 -18.36
C THR A 109 10.47 -4.60 -19.11
N ASN A 110 10.15 -4.54 -20.41
CA ASN A 110 10.52 -5.58 -21.35
C ASN A 110 12.05 -5.73 -21.40
N ASN A 111 12.51 -6.89 -21.86
CA ASN A 111 13.92 -7.11 -22.15
C ASN A 111 14.30 -6.19 -23.31
N GLY A 112 15.32 -5.35 -23.13
CA GLY A 112 15.86 -4.54 -24.22
C GLY A 112 16.71 -5.36 -25.20
N LYS A 113 17.37 -4.68 -26.15
CA LYS A 113 18.26 -5.30 -27.16
C LYS A 113 19.32 -6.23 -26.56
N ASN A 114 19.77 -5.97 -25.33
CA ASN A 114 20.76 -6.80 -24.63
C ASN A 114 20.13 -7.93 -23.79
N ASN A 115 18.86 -8.27 -24.01
CA ASN A 115 18.09 -9.23 -23.21
C ASN A 115 18.02 -8.92 -21.70
N HIS A 116 18.20 -7.65 -21.34
CA HIS A 116 18.13 -7.17 -19.97
C HIS A 116 16.95 -6.19 -19.82
N GLY A 117 16.04 -6.49 -18.89
CA GLY A 117 15.01 -5.57 -18.42
C GLY A 117 15.42 -4.91 -17.10
N ARG A 118 14.67 -3.88 -16.69
CA ARG A 118 14.83 -3.16 -15.44
C ARG A 118 13.60 -3.33 -14.57
N LEU A 119 13.83 -3.33 -13.26
CA LEU A 119 12.78 -3.19 -12.25
C LEU A 119 13.00 -1.87 -11.55
N MET A 120 11.97 -1.03 -11.57
CA MET A 120 11.99 0.30 -10.96
C MET A 120 10.83 0.46 -9.99
N TYR A 121 11.01 1.31 -8.97
CA TYR A 121 9.95 1.81 -8.09
C TYR A 121 10.06 3.33 -8.00
N ASP A 122 9.08 4.07 -8.53
CA ASP A 122 9.09 5.53 -8.67
C ASP A 122 8.24 6.18 -7.58
N ASN A 123 8.87 6.90 -6.66
CA ASN A 123 8.15 7.60 -5.61
C ASN A 123 8.98 8.76 -5.07
N PHE A 124 8.42 9.97 -5.01
CA PHE A 124 9.11 11.16 -4.51
C PHE A 124 9.34 11.15 -3.00
N ASN A 125 8.53 10.40 -2.24
CA ASN A 125 8.64 10.34 -0.78
C ASN A 125 9.84 9.46 -0.37
N LYS A 126 10.81 10.07 0.32
CA LYS A 126 12.02 9.38 0.81
C LYS A 126 11.69 8.24 1.78
N SER A 127 10.76 8.46 2.72
CA SER A 127 10.37 7.44 3.72
C SER A 127 9.80 6.18 3.06
N LEU A 128 9.02 6.34 1.98
CA LEU A 128 8.50 5.21 1.22
C LEU A 128 9.60 4.44 0.49
N ARG A 129 10.53 5.14 -0.16
CA ARG A 129 11.69 4.49 -0.79
C ARG A 129 12.52 3.71 0.25
N GLU A 130 12.76 4.29 1.42
CA GLU A 130 13.47 3.61 2.50
C GLU A 130 12.70 2.39 3.04
N SER A 131 11.38 2.48 3.17
CA SER A 131 10.54 1.33 3.55
C SER A 131 10.64 0.19 2.52
N VAL A 132 10.61 0.50 1.22
CA VAL A 132 10.74 -0.50 0.15
C VAL A 132 12.13 -1.14 0.16
N ILE A 133 13.20 -0.36 0.39
CA ILE A 133 14.56 -0.90 0.59
C ILE A 133 14.61 -1.85 1.80
N ASN A 134 13.98 -1.49 2.91
CA ASN A 134 13.94 -2.34 4.10
C ASN A 134 13.19 -3.65 3.84
N ASP A 135 12.10 -3.60 3.07
CA ASP A 135 11.39 -4.81 2.65
C ASP A 135 12.22 -5.68 1.72
N TYR A 136 12.92 -5.06 0.77
CA TYR A 136 13.88 -5.73 -0.09
C TYR A 136 14.92 -6.52 0.72
N LEU A 137 15.63 -5.86 1.65
CA LEU A 137 16.68 -6.51 2.44
C LEU A 137 16.14 -7.66 3.31
N LYS A 138 14.89 -7.53 3.78
CA LYS A 138 14.21 -8.59 4.55
C LYS A 138 13.88 -9.80 3.69
N ILE A 139 13.44 -9.60 2.45
CA ILE A 139 13.03 -10.66 1.52
C ILE A 139 14.23 -11.31 0.83
N PHE A 140 15.10 -10.51 0.24
CA PHE A 140 16.16 -10.97 -0.66
C PHE A 140 17.50 -11.13 0.03
N GLY A 141 17.74 -10.43 1.15
CA GLY A 141 19.09 -10.26 1.69
C GLY A 141 19.84 -9.14 0.96
N GLY A 142 21.16 -9.27 0.85
CA GLY A 142 22.02 -8.29 0.17
C GLY A 142 22.31 -7.03 0.97
N ASP A 143 22.76 -6.03 0.24
CA ASP A 143 23.19 -4.73 0.75
C ASP A 143 22.38 -3.58 0.11
N LYS A 144 22.13 -2.51 0.87
CA LYS A 144 21.41 -1.33 0.40
C LYS A 144 22.08 -0.68 -0.82
N ASN A 145 23.40 -0.74 -0.92
CA ASN A 145 24.21 -0.17 -1.99
C ASN A 145 24.00 -0.87 -3.34
N GLU A 146 23.37 -2.05 -3.36
CA GLU A 146 22.99 -2.75 -4.59
C GLU A 146 21.79 -2.11 -5.29
N ILE A 147 20.99 -1.32 -4.56
CA ILE A 147 19.82 -0.63 -5.07
C ILE A 147 20.25 0.77 -5.50
N ALA A 148 20.21 1.03 -6.80
CA ALA A 148 20.59 2.33 -7.32
C ALA A 148 19.45 3.34 -7.08
N PHE A 149 19.77 4.47 -6.46
CA PHE A 149 18.87 5.61 -6.42
C PHE A 149 19.12 6.49 -7.65
N ARG A 150 18.06 6.78 -8.39
CA ARG A 150 18.09 7.66 -9.57
C ARG A 150 17.17 8.84 -9.33
N SER A 151 17.68 10.03 -9.61
CA SER A 151 16.94 11.28 -9.45
C SER A 151 17.08 12.13 -10.70
N SER A 152 15.97 12.71 -11.12
CA SER A 152 15.84 13.75 -12.13
C SER A 152 14.79 14.75 -11.64
N GLU A 153 14.64 15.90 -12.31
CA GLU A 153 13.59 16.87 -11.98
C GLU A 153 12.19 16.25 -11.97
N ARG A 154 11.95 15.30 -12.89
CA ARG A 154 10.61 14.73 -13.12
C ARG A 154 10.37 13.40 -12.40
N LYS A 155 11.41 12.74 -11.87
CA LYS A 155 11.30 11.37 -11.31
C LYS A 155 12.35 11.09 -10.25
N LYS A 156 11.95 10.37 -9.20
CA LYS A 156 12.85 9.86 -8.15
C LYS A 156 12.52 8.39 -7.92
N TYR A 157 13.42 7.49 -8.33
CA TYR A 157 13.13 6.06 -8.30
C TYR A 157 14.28 5.22 -7.78
N LEU A 158 13.92 4.04 -7.29
CA LEU A 158 14.83 2.95 -7.00
C LEU A 158 14.94 2.05 -8.23
N GLU A 159 16.16 1.67 -8.59
CA GLU A 159 16.45 0.71 -9.64
C GLU A 159 17.11 -0.52 -9.03
N PHE A 160 16.48 -1.69 -9.22
CA PHE A 160 16.93 -2.97 -8.68
C PHE A 160 17.76 -3.73 -9.71
N SER A 161 18.61 -4.64 -9.24
CA SER A 161 19.42 -5.49 -10.12
C SER A 161 18.56 -6.42 -10.99
N SER A 162 19.12 -6.83 -12.14
CA SER A 162 18.41 -7.67 -13.11
C SER A 162 17.94 -9.01 -12.55
N VAL A 163 18.66 -9.59 -11.59
CA VAL A 163 18.24 -10.83 -10.93
C VAL A 163 16.96 -10.64 -10.12
N ILE A 164 16.78 -9.49 -9.47
CA ILE A 164 15.57 -9.16 -8.71
C ILE A 164 14.41 -8.98 -9.68
N ARG A 165 14.65 -8.29 -10.80
CA ARG A 165 13.70 -8.20 -11.91
C ARG A 165 13.24 -9.58 -12.39
N ASP A 166 14.16 -10.53 -12.53
CA ASP A 166 13.84 -11.90 -12.96
C ASP A 166 13.04 -12.67 -11.91
N ILE A 167 13.38 -12.52 -10.62
CA ILE A 167 12.59 -13.10 -9.53
C ILE A 167 11.17 -12.54 -9.53
N ILE A 168 11.02 -11.23 -9.72
CA ILE A 168 9.71 -10.56 -9.76
C ILE A 168 8.88 -10.96 -10.99
N GLU A 169 9.50 -11.18 -12.14
CA GLU A 169 8.83 -11.71 -13.33
C GLU A 169 8.17 -13.08 -13.05
N LEU A 170 8.80 -13.93 -12.25
CA LEU A 170 8.19 -15.22 -11.83
C LEU A 170 6.97 -15.03 -10.92
N VAL A 171 6.92 -13.93 -10.14
CA VAL A 171 5.85 -13.63 -9.19
C VAL A 171 4.65 -13.00 -9.88
N ILE A 172 4.88 -11.94 -10.67
CA ILE A 172 3.82 -11.10 -11.26
C ILE A 172 3.36 -11.68 -12.60
N LYS A 173 4.27 -12.32 -13.36
CA LYS A 173 4.05 -12.89 -14.71
C LYS A 173 3.60 -11.92 -15.80
N GLU A 174 3.25 -10.69 -15.45
CA GLU A 174 2.89 -9.61 -16.38
C GLU A 174 3.94 -8.48 -16.35
N LYS A 175 4.11 -7.79 -17.49
CA LYS A 175 5.09 -6.71 -17.70
C LYS A 175 4.39 -5.37 -17.92
N GLY A 176 5.14 -4.27 -17.78
CA GLY A 176 4.63 -2.92 -17.98
C GLY A 176 4.26 -2.22 -16.67
N SER A 177 3.42 -1.19 -16.77
CA SER A 177 2.88 -0.44 -15.64
C SER A 177 1.41 -0.78 -15.38
N LYS A 178 0.94 -0.67 -14.13
CA LYS A 178 -0.48 -0.91 -13.75
C LYS A 178 -1.51 -0.15 -14.57
N ASN A 179 -1.11 0.97 -15.16
CA ASN A 179 -2.04 1.84 -15.88
C ASN A 179 -2.17 1.42 -17.36
N GLU A 180 -1.31 0.52 -17.81
CA GLU A 180 -1.31 -0.03 -19.18
C GLU A 180 -1.99 -1.40 -19.24
N SER A 181 -1.96 -2.16 -18.14
CA SER A 181 -2.57 -3.49 -18.04
C SER A 181 -3.55 -3.57 -16.87
N ASN A 182 -4.66 -4.28 -17.06
CA ASN A 182 -5.61 -4.61 -16.00
C ASN A 182 -5.08 -5.80 -15.18
N LEU A 183 -4.00 -5.56 -14.42
CA LEU A 183 -3.24 -6.56 -13.66
C LEU A 183 -4.12 -7.28 -12.61
N GLU A 184 -3.90 -8.57 -12.43
CA GLU A 184 -4.48 -9.33 -11.31
C GLU A 184 -3.54 -9.33 -10.09
N LEU A 185 -4.10 -9.39 -8.88
CA LEU A 185 -3.31 -9.66 -7.68
C LEU A 185 -2.69 -11.07 -7.77
N PRO A 186 -1.37 -11.22 -7.54
CA PRO A 186 -0.76 -12.54 -7.50
C PRO A 186 -1.43 -13.45 -6.45
N LYS A 187 -1.85 -14.65 -6.85
CA LYS A 187 -2.63 -15.59 -6.00
C LYS A 187 -2.00 -15.86 -4.63
N PHE A 188 -0.67 -15.78 -4.50
CA PHE A 188 0.01 -16.02 -3.23
C PHE A 188 -0.31 -14.96 -2.16
N ILE A 189 -0.73 -13.75 -2.55
CA ILE A 189 -1.12 -12.67 -1.62
C ILE A 189 -2.24 -13.14 -0.69
N PHE A 190 -3.14 -13.98 -1.21
CA PHE A 190 -4.27 -14.51 -0.45
C PHE A 190 -3.94 -15.70 0.46
N LYS A 191 -2.71 -16.23 0.44
CA LYS A 191 -2.36 -17.43 1.20
C LYS A 191 -2.28 -17.20 2.71
N ASN A 192 -2.00 -15.97 3.16
CA ASN A 192 -2.01 -15.67 4.58
C ASN A 192 -2.36 -14.21 4.89
N LYS A 193 -2.90 -14.00 6.09
CA LYS A 193 -3.35 -12.70 6.59
C LYS A 193 -2.23 -11.64 6.63
N LYS A 194 -0.99 -12.03 6.97
CA LYS A 194 0.14 -11.09 7.08
C LYS A 194 0.51 -10.48 5.72
N THR A 195 0.50 -11.30 4.65
CA THR A 195 0.77 -10.86 3.28
C THR A 195 -0.35 -9.94 2.77
N MET A 196 -1.62 -10.28 3.04
CA MET A 196 -2.76 -9.42 2.72
C MET A 196 -2.67 -8.04 3.41
N ILE A 197 -2.32 -8.02 4.70
CA ILE A 197 -2.11 -6.76 5.44
C ILE A 197 -1.00 -5.94 4.80
N GLY A 198 0.14 -6.56 4.50
CA GLY A 198 1.25 -5.89 3.83
C GLY A 198 0.86 -5.30 2.47
N TRP A 199 0.04 -6.01 1.71
CA TRP A 199 -0.50 -5.49 0.45
C TRP A 199 -1.32 -4.20 0.65
N ILE A 200 -2.27 -4.21 1.59
CA ILE A 200 -3.14 -3.05 1.86
C ILE A 200 -2.35 -1.86 2.41
N GLU A 201 -1.37 -2.11 3.28
CA GLU A 201 -0.49 -1.07 3.82
C GLU A 201 0.21 -0.28 2.71
N GLN A 202 0.85 -1.00 1.80
CA GLN A 202 1.59 -0.38 0.72
C GLN A 202 0.64 0.25 -0.31
N THR A 203 -0.50 -0.38 -0.59
CA THR A 203 -1.54 0.20 -1.46
C THR A 203 -2.02 1.55 -0.96
N ILE A 204 -2.28 1.69 0.34
CA ILE A 204 -2.66 2.97 0.94
C ILE A 204 -1.47 3.96 0.93
N ALA A 205 -0.25 3.47 1.13
CA ALA A 205 0.94 4.32 1.06
C ALA A 205 1.18 4.91 -0.33
N ASP A 206 0.98 4.14 -1.40
CA ASP A 206 1.26 4.56 -2.77
C ASP A 206 0.07 5.33 -3.35
N GLU A 207 -1.10 4.67 -3.41
CA GLU A 207 -2.31 5.20 -4.07
C GLU A 207 -3.25 5.95 -3.12
N GLY A 208 -3.08 5.73 -1.83
CA GLY A 208 -4.08 6.10 -0.84
C GLY A 208 -4.01 7.57 -0.44
N GLU A 209 -5.17 8.08 -0.08
CA GLU A 209 -5.38 9.42 0.45
C GLU A 209 -6.27 9.34 1.70
N VAL A 210 -5.84 10.03 2.76
CA VAL A 210 -6.64 10.21 3.97
C VAL A 210 -7.44 11.49 3.80
N LYS A 211 -8.76 11.38 3.65
CA LYS A 211 -9.66 12.52 3.47
C LYS A 211 -10.36 12.85 4.78
N ASN A 212 -10.44 14.15 5.06
CA ASN A 212 -11.22 14.71 6.14
C ASN A 212 -12.19 15.72 5.52
N TYR A 213 -13.48 15.57 5.81
CA TYR A 213 -14.55 16.44 5.38
C TYR A 213 -15.14 17.11 6.62
N PRO A 214 -14.56 18.26 7.08
CA PRO A 214 -14.96 18.86 8.35
C PRO A 214 -16.44 19.23 8.39
N LYS A 215 -16.98 19.77 7.28
CA LYS A 215 -18.39 20.18 7.16
C LYS A 215 -19.36 19.00 7.28
N GLU A 216 -19.00 17.84 6.73
CA GLU A 216 -19.81 16.61 6.77
C GLU A 216 -19.49 15.74 7.99
N ASN A 217 -18.53 16.16 8.82
CA ASN A 217 -17.97 15.37 9.91
C ASN A 217 -17.60 13.93 9.49
N ARG A 218 -17.11 13.79 8.25
CA ARG A 218 -16.83 12.52 7.61
C ARG A 218 -15.33 12.38 7.37
N ARG A 219 -14.81 11.18 7.58
CA ARG A 219 -13.41 10.83 7.27
C ARG A 219 -13.39 9.55 6.47
N SER A 220 -12.37 9.41 5.64
CA SER A 220 -12.22 8.23 4.81
C SER A 220 -10.77 7.97 4.43
N ILE A 221 -10.45 6.71 4.22
CA ILE A 221 -9.31 6.33 3.39
C ILE A 221 -9.85 5.95 2.02
N VAL A 222 -9.28 6.55 0.99
CA VAL A 222 -9.59 6.19 -0.39
C VAL A 222 -8.31 5.84 -1.13
N TRP A 223 -8.39 4.94 -2.09
CA TRP A 223 -7.33 4.77 -3.09
C TRP A 223 -7.97 4.48 -4.44
N ARG A 224 -7.20 4.70 -5.51
CA ARG A 224 -7.71 4.66 -6.88
C ARG A 224 -6.94 3.66 -7.72
N ARG A 225 -7.65 3.04 -8.66
CA ARG A 225 -7.08 2.20 -9.72
C ARG A 225 -7.57 2.70 -11.06
N SER A 226 -6.72 2.58 -12.08
CA SER A 226 -7.08 2.93 -13.45
C SER A 226 -6.41 1.98 -14.43
N PHE A 227 -7.11 1.64 -15.50
CA PHE A 227 -6.57 0.83 -16.59
C PHE A 227 -7.10 1.32 -17.94
N ASP A 228 -6.39 0.94 -18.99
CA ASP A 228 -6.67 1.32 -20.38
C ASP A 228 -7.94 0.64 -20.92
N VAL A 229 -8.87 1.44 -21.45
CA VAL A 229 -10.13 1.01 -22.06
C VAL A 229 -10.29 1.59 -23.47
N THR A 230 -9.20 2.06 -24.09
CA THR A 230 -9.21 2.71 -25.42
C THR A 230 -9.88 1.83 -26.47
N ASN A 231 -9.60 0.52 -26.46
CA ASN A 231 -10.15 -0.41 -27.44
C ASN A 231 -11.67 -0.64 -27.30
N ILE A 232 -12.24 -0.27 -26.15
CA ILE A 232 -13.66 -0.45 -25.83
C ILE A 232 -14.44 0.81 -26.17
N ILE A 233 -13.83 1.98 -25.93
CA ILE A 233 -14.48 3.27 -26.14
C ILE A 233 -14.02 3.87 -27.47
N LYS A 234 -14.84 3.67 -28.51
CA LYS A 234 -14.59 4.20 -29.87
C LYS A 234 -14.92 5.70 -30.03
N GLN A 235 -15.52 6.33 -29.02
CA GLN A 235 -15.94 7.74 -29.09
C GLN A 235 -14.78 8.66 -28.69
N LYS A 236 -14.63 9.79 -29.38
CA LYS A 236 -13.65 10.82 -29.01
C LYS A 236 -14.03 11.44 -27.67
N ILE A 237 -13.20 11.24 -26.66
CA ILE A 237 -13.32 11.91 -25.36
C ILE A 237 -12.31 13.05 -25.31
N LYS A 238 -12.80 14.27 -25.09
CA LYS A 238 -11.94 15.46 -25.06
C LYS A 238 -11.49 15.87 -23.65
N LYS A 239 -12.15 15.38 -22.59
CA LYS A 239 -11.89 15.78 -21.20
C LYS A 239 -12.20 14.65 -20.19
N ASP A 240 -11.66 14.77 -18.98
CA ASP A 240 -12.07 13.92 -17.84
C ASP A 240 -13.59 14.04 -17.66
N THR A 241 -14.28 12.91 -17.72
CA THR A 241 -15.74 12.84 -17.77
C THR A 241 -16.22 11.86 -16.72
N SER A 242 -17.08 12.34 -15.82
CA SER A 242 -17.62 11.50 -14.75
C SER A 242 -18.54 10.41 -15.31
N ILE A 243 -18.63 9.27 -14.63
CA ILE A 243 -19.46 8.13 -15.08
C ILE A 243 -20.92 8.56 -15.37
N ARG A 244 -21.48 9.48 -14.57
CA ARG A 244 -22.87 9.95 -14.69
C ARG A 244 -23.12 10.83 -15.92
N GLN A 245 -22.06 11.47 -16.44
CA GLN A 245 -22.12 12.31 -17.63
C GLN A 245 -21.91 11.52 -18.93
N LEU A 246 -21.51 10.25 -18.84
CA LEU A 246 -21.29 9.42 -20.02
C LEU A 246 -22.63 8.94 -20.60
N PRO A 247 -22.73 8.75 -21.93
CA PRO A 247 -23.87 8.07 -22.53
C PRO A 247 -24.13 6.71 -21.88
N LYS A 248 -25.41 6.34 -21.68
CA LYS A 248 -25.78 5.11 -20.96
C LYS A 248 -25.16 3.84 -21.56
N LYS A 249 -25.00 3.81 -22.89
CA LYS A 249 -24.29 2.73 -23.60
C LYS A 249 -22.84 2.57 -23.11
N ILE A 250 -22.11 3.67 -22.90
CA ILE A 250 -20.73 3.63 -22.39
C ILE A 250 -20.72 3.27 -20.91
N GLN A 251 -21.65 3.78 -20.11
CA GLN A 251 -21.78 3.39 -18.71
C GLN A 251 -21.93 1.87 -18.58
N ASN A 252 -22.87 1.28 -19.32
CA ASN A 252 -23.11 -0.16 -19.31
C ASN A 252 -21.89 -0.97 -19.82
N LEU A 253 -21.13 -0.45 -20.79
CA LEU A 253 -19.90 -1.09 -21.26
C LEU A 253 -18.81 -1.08 -20.17
N LEU A 254 -18.66 0.03 -19.45
CA LEU A 254 -17.71 0.19 -18.36
C LEU A 254 -18.10 -0.60 -17.11
N GLU A 255 -19.39 -0.72 -16.80
CA GLU A 255 -19.89 -1.56 -15.71
C GLU A 255 -19.54 -3.04 -15.91
N LYS A 256 -19.47 -3.50 -17.16
CA LYS A 256 -19.02 -4.85 -17.51
C LYS A 256 -17.50 -5.04 -17.39
N GLN A 257 -16.72 -3.96 -17.24
CA GLN A 257 -15.27 -4.06 -17.09
C GLN A 257 -14.90 -4.22 -15.62
N GLU A 258 -14.37 -5.38 -15.27
CA GLU A 258 -13.85 -5.63 -13.93
C GLU A 258 -12.43 -5.06 -13.80
N CYS A 259 -12.19 -4.26 -12.75
CA CYS A 259 -10.83 -3.89 -12.36
C CYS A 259 -10.22 -5.00 -11.51
N LYS A 260 -9.36 -5.85 -12.10
CA LYS A 260 -8.85 -7.07 -11.43
C LYS A 260 -8.10 -6.78 -10.13
N LEU A 261 -7.35 -5.68 -10.07
CA LEU A 261 -6.70 -5.24 -8.83
C LEU A 261 -7.72 -4.95 -7.72
N ILE A 262 -8.82 -4.25 -8.06
CA ILE A 262 -9.88 -3.96 -7.10
C ILE A 262 -10.59 -5.23 -6.66
N GLU A 263 -10.89 -6.17 -7.56
CA GLU A 263 -11.51 -7.43 -7.16
C GLU A 263 -10.64 -8.22 -6.17
N GLY A 264 -9.31 -8.22 -6.37
CA GLY A 264 -8.39 -8.78 -5.39
C GLY A 264 -8.40 -8.02 -4.06
N GLU A 265 -8.40 -6.69 -4.08
CA GLU A 265 -8.45 -5.86 -2.87
C GLU A 265 -9.76 -6.02 -2.10
N LYS A 266 -10.89 -6.12 -2.80
CA LYS A 266 -12.21 -6.44 -2.23
C LYS A 266 -12.17 -7.75 -1.44
N ARG A 267 -11.58 -8.80 -2.01
CA ARG A 267 -11.41 -10.09 -1.33
C ARG A 267 -10.55 -9.98 -0.07
N ILE A 268 -9.47 -9.19 -0.12
CA ILE A 268 -8.64 -8.92 1.06
C ILE A 268 -9.45 -8.19 2.13
N LEU A 269 -10.16 -7.12 1.78
CA LEU A 269 -10.92 -6.32 2.73
C LEU A 269 -12.05 -7.12 3.38
N ASN A 270 -12.79 -7.92 2.59
CA ASN A 270 -13.79 -8.86 3.08
C ASN A 270 -13.17 -9.84 4.11
N PHE A 271 -12.01 -10.44 3.77
CA PHE A 271 -11.31 -11.36 4.67
C PHE A 271 -10.86 -10.66 5.97
N LEU A 272 -10.46 -9.39 5.88
CA LEU A 272 -10.06 -8.57 7.03
C LEU A 272 -11.25 -8.00 7.81
N LYS A 273 -12.49 -8.27 7.38
CA LYS A 273 -13.73 -7.71 7.94
C LYS A 273 -13.72 -6.18 7.97
N ILE A 274 -13.26 -5.59 6.87
CA ILE A 274 -13.25 -4.15 6.65
C ILE A 274 -14.30 -3.81 5.60
N ASP A 275 -15.29 -3.02 5.98
CA ASP A 275 -16.32 -2.57 5.05
C ASP A 275 -15.71 -1.60 4.04
N TYR A 276 -16.21 -1.63 2.81
CA TYR A 276 -15.77 -0.69 1.79
C TYR A 276 -16.91 -0.40 0.81
N SER A 277 -16.71 0.65 0.04
CA SER A 277 -17.51 0.96 -1.14
C SER A 277 -16.58 1.18 -2.32
N VAL A 278 -17.01 0.75 -3.50
CA VAL A 278 -16.27 0.94 -4.76
C VAL A 278 -17.10 1.80 -5.69
N TYR A 279 -16.47 2.81 -6.28
CA TYR A 279 -17.12 3.71 -7.22
C TYR A 279 -16.32 3.74 -8.52
N ASN A 280 -17.01 3.60 -9.66
CA ASN A 280 -16.45 4.03 -10.94
C ASN A 280 -16.58 5.56 -11.01
N LEU A 281 -15.44 6.25 -11.07
CA LEU A 281 -15.40 7.71 -11.12
C LEU A 281 -15.66 8.24 -12.53
N GLY A 282 -15.45 7.43 -13.57
CA GLY A 282 -15.57 7.82 -14.97
C GLY A 282 -14.33 7.47 -15.78
N ILE A 283 -14.06 8.29 -16.79
CA ILE A 283 -12.97 8.09 -17.75
C ILE A 283 -12.20 9.38 -18.03
N TYR A 284 -10.94 9.24 -18.39
CA TYR A 284 -10.08 10.37 -18.75
C TYR A 284 -9.13 10.02 -19.89
N LEU A 285 -8.76 11.04 -20.67
CA LEU A 285 -7.77 10.94 -21.73
C LEU A 285 -6.37 11.21 -21.15
N THR A 286 -5.42 10.36 -21.46
CA THR A 286 -4.00 10.55 -21.10
C THR A 286 -3.28 11.39 -22.15
N THR A 287 -2.09 11.88 -21.82
CA THR A 287 -1.21 12.61 -22.77
C THR A 287 -0.75 11.75 -23.95
N LYS A 288 -0.87 10.42 -23.87
CA LYS A 288 -0.57 9.48 -24.96
C LYS A 288 -1.83 9.04 -25.71
N GLU A 289 -2.89 9.84 -25.63
CA GLU A 289 -4.19 9.59 -26.28
C GLU A 289 -4.89 8.29 -25.86
N LYS A 290 -4.45 7.64 -24.77
CA LYS A 290 -5.14 6.48 -24.20
C LYS A 290 -6.32 6.93 -23.34
N ILE A 291 -7.46 6.27 -23.49
CA ILE A 291 -8.64 6.43 -22.66
C ILE A 291 -8.54 5.46 -21.48
N ARG A 292 -8.61 5.97 -20.25
CA ARG A 292 -8.55 5.16 -19.04
C ARG A 292 -9.82 5.32 -18.22
N THR A 293 -10.31 4.23 -17.66
CA THR A 293 -11.35 4.26 -16.62
C THR A 293 -10.70 4.34 -15.25
N ARG A 294 -11.40 4.96 -14.29
CA ARG A 294 -10.90 5.17 -12.94
C ARG A 294 -11.90 4.65 -11.92
N PHE A 295 -11.45 3.78 -11.04
CA PHE A 295 -12.21 3.28 -9.92
C PHE A 295 -11.60 3.75 -8.60
N GLN A 296 -12.43 3.88 -7.58
CA GLN A 296 -12.01 4.29 -6.24
C GLN A 296 -12.59 3.34 -5.19
N VAL A 297 -11.72 2.75 -4.38
CA VAL A 297 -12.10 2.06 -3.15
C VAL A 297 -12.16 3.09 -2.03
N ASN A 298 -13.18 2.99 -1.18
CA ASN A 298 -13.44 3.93 -0.11
C ASN A 298 -13.81 3.18 1.18
N ILE A 299 -13.00 3.38 2.20
CA ILE A 299 -13.25 2.92 3.57
C ILE A 299 -13.74 4.13 4.36
N THR A 300 -15.00 4.06 4.76
CA THR A 300 -15.68 5.08 5.56
C THR A 300 -16.14 4.46 6.89
N LYS A 301 -16.88 5.23 7.68
CA LYS A 301 -17.37 4.91 9.03
C LYS A 301 -16.26 4.81 10.07
N ARG A 302 -16.57 5.26 11.28
CA ARG A 302 -15.62 5.36 12.38
C ARG A 302 -15.11 3.99 12.80
N GLU A 303 -16.01 3.07 13.11
CA GLU A 303 -15.68 1.74 13.63
C GLU A 303 -14.76 1.00 12.67
N ASN A 304 -15.05 1.14 11.38
CA ASN A 304 -14.34 0.50 10.32
C ASN A 304 -12.93 1.10 10.11
N LEU A 305 -12.77 2.43 10.18
CA LEU A 305 -11.45 3.08 10.17
C LEU A 305 -10.62 2.72 11.42
N LEU A 306 -11.25 2.63 12.59
CA LEU A 306 -10.61 2.15 13.83
C LEU A 306 -10.13 0.71 13.69
N ASN A 307 -10.97 -0.18 13.14
CA ASN A 307 -10.63 -1.57 12.90
C ASN A 307 -9.48 -1.70 11.90
N LEU A 308 -9.51 -0.94 10.80
CA LEU A 308 -8.40 -0.88 9.85
C LEU A 308 -7.10 -0.44 10.54
N ARG A 309 -7.13 0.61 11.36
CA ARG A 309 -5.94 1.11 12.05
C ARG A 309 -5.33 0.11 13.03
N LYS A 310 -6.15 -0.74 13.67
CA LYS A 310 -5.63 -1.79 14.56
C LYS A 310 -4.76 -2.81 13.82
N ILE A 311 -5.01 -3.01 12.52
CA ILE A 311 -4.33 -4.05 11.73
C ILE A 311 -3.22 -3.49 10.83
N ILE A 312 -3.31 -2.22 10.40
CA ILE A 312 -2.34 -1.62 9.46
C ILE A 312 -1.47 -0.50 10.08
N ARG A 313 -0.25 -0.40 9.56
CA ARG A 313 0.65 0.74 9.70
C ARG A 313 1.08 1.18 8.30
N ILE A 314 0.64 2.38 7.88
CA ILE A 314 1.00 2.93 6.57
C ILE A 314 2.51 3.22 6.58
N PRO A 315 3.30 2.75 5.61
CA PRO A 315 4.76 2.93 5.60
C PRO A 315 5.23 4.35 5.23
N SER A 316 4.33 5.27 4.86
CA SER A 316 4.62 6.70 4.74
C SER A 316 4.39 7.37 6.08
N ASP A 317 5.43 8.00 6.65
CA ASP A 317 5.31 8.67 7.95
C ASP A 317 4.23 9.76 7.95
N GLU A 318 4.22 10.61 6.93
CA GLU A 318 3.23 11.67 6.75
C GLU A 318 1.80 11.14 6.63
N LYS A 319 1.56 10.14 5.75
CA LYS A 319 0.21 9.56 5.60
C LYS A 319 -0.22 8.79 6.85
N ASN A 320 0.70 8.11 7.52
CA ASN A 320 0.44 7.41 8.78
C ASN A 320 0.09 8.38 9.90
N GLU A 321 0.76 9.52 9.99
CA GLU A 321 0.44 10.58 10.93
C GLU A 321 -0.94 11.20 10.62
N LYS A 322 -1.19 11.56 9.36
CA LYS A 322 -2.50 12.04 8.90
C LYS A 322 -3.62 11.07 9.28
N PHE A 323 -3.42 9.77 9.05
CA PHE A 323 -4.41 8.75 9.43
C PHE A 323 -4.57 8.63 10.94
N THR A 324 -3.47 8.71 11.70
CA THR A 324 -3.49 8.69 13.17
C THR A 324 -4.28 9.87 13.72
N LYS A 325 -4.04 11.08 13.22
CA LYS A 325 -4.75 12.30 13.62
C LYS A 325 -6.24 12.22 13.27
N ALA A 326 -6.53 11.78 12.04
CA ALA A 326 -7.87 11.50 11.57
C ALA A 326 -8.60 10.43 12.42
N ILE A 327 -7.89 9.61 13.19
CA ILE A 327 -8.53 8.66 14.11
C ILE A 327 -8.62 9.17 15.54
N LYS A 328 -7.58 9.82 16.07
CA LYS A 328 -7.58 10.39 17.43
C LYS A 328 -8.75 11.34 17.63
N ASP A 329 -9.03 12.16 16.62
CA ASP A 329 -10.13 13.12 16.67
C ASP A 329 -11.52 12.45 16.62
N PHE A 330 -11.64 11.12 16.46
CA PHE A 330 -12.91 10.41 16.64
C PHE A 330 -13.26 10.21 18.11
N VAL A 331 -12.30 10.24 19.04
CA VAL A 331 -12.58 10.02 20.48
C VAL A 331 -13.63 11.02 20.99
N ARG A 332 -13.65 12.22 20.41
CA ARG A 332 -14.67 13.26 20.64
C ARG A 332 -16.10 12.90 20.24
N TYR A 333 -16.41 11.74 19.65
CA TYR A 333 -17.79 11.37 19.22
C TYR A 333 -18.61 10.62 20.30
N LYS A 334 -17.98 10.01 21.32
CA LYS A 334 -18.74 9.52 22.49
C LYS A 334 -19.21 10.68 23.37
N GLU A 335 -18.46 11.77 23.35
CA GLU A 335 -18.80 13.03 24.00
C GLU A 335 -20.17 13.57 23.56
N PRO A 336 -20.49 13.83 22.28
CA PRO A 336 -21.75 14.40 21.86
C PRO A 336 -22.95 13.54 22.23
N LEU A 337 -22.85 12.20 22.20
CA LEU A 337 -23.95 11.34 22.68
C LEU A 337 -24.15 11.46 24.20
N ASN A 338 -23.06 11.49 24.97
CA ASN A 338 -23.14 11.66 26.42
C ASN A 338 -23.63 13.07 26.79
N ILE A 339 -23.13 14.10 26.11
CA ILE A 339 -23.52 15.49 26.26
C ILE A 339 -24.98 15.67 25.87
N LYS A 340 -25.45 15.07 24.77
CA LYS A 340 -26.86 15.08 24.37
C LYS A 340 -27.74 14.49 25.48
N LYS A 341 -27.36 13.34 26.04
CA LYS A 341 -28.07 12.74 27.19
C LYS A 341 -28.08 13.67 28.41
N VAL A 342 -26.95 14.31 28.72
CA VAL A 342 -26.85 15.25 29.85
C VAL A 342 -27.67 16.52 29.62
N ILE A 343 -27.68 17.07 28.40
CA ILE A 343 -28.50 18.23 28.02
C ILE A 343 -29.99 17.88 28.09
N LEU A 344 -30.39 16.71 27.59
CA LEU A 344 -31.77 16.22 27.71
C LEU A 344 -32.18 16.09 29.17
N ASN A 345 -31.32 15.52 30.02
CA ASN A 345 -31.59 15.40 31.45
C ASN A 345 -31.62 16.77 32.15
N LEU A 346 -30.73 17.70 31.78
CA LEU A 346 -30.75 19.06 32.30
C LEU A 346 -32.03 19.79 31.93
N GLY A 347 -32.48 19.70 30.68
CA GLY A 347 -33.71 20.32 30.20
C GLY A 347 -34.99 19.69 30.77
N LYS A 348 -34.97 18.38 31.06
CA LYS A 348 -36.09 17.69 31.74
C LYS A 348 -36.17 18.08 33.22
N ASN A 349 -35.03 18.15 33.91
CA ASN A 349 -34.99 18.40 35.35
C ASN A 349 -35.04 19.89 35.69
N LYS A 350 -34.52 20.74 34.82
CA LYS A 350 -34.51 22.19 34.95
C LYS A 350 -35.24 22.76 33.75
N LYS A 351 -36.34 23.49 33.98
CA LYS A 351 -37.09 24.19 32.92
C LYS A 351 -36.17 25.05 32.02
N THR A 352 -35.07 25.55 32.58
CA THR A 352 -34.01 26.28 31.87
C THR A 352 -32.63 25.90 32.42
N PHE A 353 -31.57 26.03 31.61
CA PHE A 353 -30.19 25.74 32.02
C PHE A 353 -29.17 26.61 31.27
N THR A 354 -27.94 26.65 31.77
CA THR A 354 -26.84 27.48 31.27
C THR A 354 -25.61 26.66 30.91
N SER A 355 -24.59 27.32 30.34
CA SER A 355 -23.27 26.71 30.12
C SER A 355 -22.59 26.26 31.42
N ILE A 356 -22.90 26.90 32.56
CA ILE A 356 -22.36 26.53 33.88
C ILE A 356 -22.96 25.19 34.34
N ASP A 357 -24.27 24.99 34.15
CA ASP A 357 -24.94 23.74 34.50
C ASP A 357 -24.36 22.55 33.75
N LEU A 358 -24.15 22.70 32.45
CA LEU A 358 -23.54 21.68 31.62
C LEU A 358 -22.09 21.42 32.04
N LYS A 359 -21.34 22.46 32.42
CA LYS A 359 -19.95 22.34 32.90
C LYS A 359 -19.89 21.49 34.15
N LEU A 360 -20.75 21.78 35.12
CA LEU A 360 -20.82 21.08 36.40
C LEU A 360 -21.18 19.60 36.19
N LYS A 361 -22.19 19.29 35.35
CA LYS A 361 -22.56 17.89 35.09
C LYS A 361 -21.53 17.11 34.28
N MET A 362 -20.86 17.73 33.33
CA MET A 362 -19.84 17.08 32.51
C MET A 362 -18.44 17.10 33.15
N LYS A 363 -18.27 17.78 34.30
CA LYS A 363 -16.97 18.01 34.96
C LYS A 363 -15.93 18.64 34.03
N TYR A 364 -16.36 19.58 33.18
CA TYR A 364 -15.44 20.26 32.27
C TYR A 364 -14.59 21.31 32.99
N LYS A 365 -13.30 21.41 32.63
CA LYS A 365 -12.39 22.44 33.17
C LYS A 365 -12.81 23.86 32.76
N ASN A 366 -13.30 24.05 31.55
CA ASN A 366 -13.57 25.38 30.97
C ASN A 366 -15.01 25.50 30.41
N ILE A 367 -15.66 26.65 30.64
CA ILE A 367 -16.99 27.03 30.13
C ILE A 367 -17.00 27.16 28.59
N SER A 368 -15.86 27.50 27.96
CA SER A 368 -15.77 27.62 26.49
C SER A 368 -16.19 26.35 25.76
N ASN A 369 -15.83 25.17 26.30
CA ASN A 369 -16.22 23.89 25.70
C ASN A 369 -17.73 23.65 25.79
N THR A 370 -18.35 24.02 26.91
CA THR A 370 -19.81 23.90 27.07
C THR A 370 -20.57 24.84 26.17
N SER A 371 -20.10 26.08 25.98
CA SER A 371 -20.74 27.04 25.08
C SER A 371 -20.71 26.56 23.62
N LYS A 372 -19.62 25.90 23.19
CA LYS A 372 -19.53 25.30 21.85
C LYS A 372 -20.58 24.21 21.65
N TRP A 373 -20.76 23.32 22.63
CA TRP A 373 -21.76 22.26 22.54
C TRP A 373 -23.19 22.81 22.54
N LEU A 374 -23.49 23.78 23.40
CA LEU A 374 -24.81 24.41 23.41
C LEU A 374 -25.13 25.09 22.08
N LYS A 375 -24.15 25.76 21.46
CA LYS A 375 -24.32 26.32 20.11
C LYS A 375 -24.63 25.24 19.07
N ILE A 376 -23.91 24.12 19.08
CA ILE A 376 -24.18 22.98 18.17
C ILE A 376 -25.60 22.45 18.36
N PHE A 377 -26.03 22.20 19.60
CA PHE A 377 -27.36 21.65 19.87
C PHE A 377 -28.50 22.67 19.66
N GLU A 378 -28.19 23.97 19.72
CA GLU A 378 -29.08 25.05 19.30
C GLU A 378 -29.26 25.05 17.77
N GLU A 379 -28.16 24.94 17.02
CA GLU A 379 -28.19 24.82 15.55
C GLU A 379 -28.91 23.54 15.08
N GLU A 380 -28.80 22.44 15.85
CA GLU A 380 -29.55 21.19 15.62
C GLU A 380 -31.04 21.28 16.03
N GLY A 381 -31.48 22.39 16.64
CA GLY A 381 -32.86 22.59 17.08
C GLY A 381 -33.26 21.83 18.35
N LEU A 382 -32.32 21.15 19.01
CA LEU A 382 -32.59 20.37 20.23
C LEU A 382 -32.89 21.27 21.44
N ILE A 383 -32.27 22.45 21.46
CA ILE A 383 -32.45 23.45 22.51
C ILE A 383 -32.66 24.82 21.87
N LYS A 384 -33.35 25.71 22.56
CA LYS A 384 -33.54 27.11 22.16
C LYS A 384 -32.86 28.03 23.15
N LYS A 385 -32.10 29.00 22.66
CA LYS A 385 -31.61 30.11 23.50
C LYS A 385 -32.79 31.05 23.77
N ILE A 386 -33.08 31.28 25.04
CA ILE A 386 -34.19 32.13 25.50
C ILE A 386 -33.71 33.47 26.07
N LYS A 387 -32.44 33.55 26.50
CA LYS A 387 -31.81 34.80 26.92
C LYS A 387 -30.39 34.86 26.41
N GLU A 388 -30.05 35.98 25.78
CA GLU A 388 -28.69 36.23 25.33
C GLU A 388 -27.72 36.42 26.50
N PHE A 389 -26.45 36.31 26.16
CA PHE A 389 -25.36 36.65 27.05
C PHE A 389 -25.45 38.15 27.42
N SER A 390 -25.34 38.50 28.70
CA SER A 390 -25.35 39.89 29.14
C SER A 390 -24.27 40.19 30.18
N TYR A 391 -23.88 41.47 30.25
CA TYR A 391 -23.02 42.00 31.30
C TYR A 391 -23.88 42.69 32.35
N ASN A 392 -23.68 42.33 33.62
CA ASN A 392 -24.24 43.07 34.75
C ASN A 392 -23.12 43.40 35.73
N LYS A 393 -22.85 44.70 35.96
CA LYS A 393 -21.81 45.20 36.87
C LYS A 393 -20.47 44.46 36.71
N ASN A 394 -19.93 44.42 35.49
CA ASN A 394 -18.69 43.73 35.10
C ASN A 394 -18.69 42.18 35.23
N HIS A 395 -19.80 41.57 35.65
CA HIS A 395 -19.93 40.11 35.69
C HIS A 395 -20.64 39.56 34.46
N LYS A 396 -20.02 38.53 33.88
CA LYS A 396 -20.47 37.82 32.68
C LYS A 396 -21.65 36.88 33.02
N GLN A 397 -22.90 37.26 32.72
CA GLN A 397 -24.05 36.37 32.91
C GLN A 397 -24.19 35.38 31.74
N PRO A 398 -24.20 34.06 31.97
CA PRO A 398 -24.28 33.08 30.88
C PRO A 398 -25.64 33.15 30.17
N ALA A 399 -25.62 32.87 28.86
CA ALA A 399 -26.85 32.69 28.09
C ALA A 399 -27.70 31.55 28.68
N ILE A 400 -29.03 31.71 28.61
CA ILE A 400 -30.00 30.76 29.14
C ILE A 400 -30.63 29.99 27.98
N TYR A 401 -30.68 28.67 28.13
CA TYR A 401 -31.21 27.73 27.17
C TYR A 401 -32.40 26.96 27.77
N GLN A 402 -33.29 26.52 26.90
CA GLN A 402 -34.42 25.68 27.21
C GLN A 402 -34.47 24.52 26.21
N LEU A 403 -34.93 23.34 26.65
CA LEU A 403 -35.13 22.23 25.74
C LEU A 403 -36.27 22.56 24.76
N THR A 404 -36.05 22.39 23.47
CA THR A 404 -37.12 22.51 22.49
C THR A 404 -37.94 21.23 22.58
N LEU A 405 -39.19 21.33 23.04
CA LEU A 405 -40.14 20.21 23.01
C LEU A 405 -40.40 19.87 21.53
N SER A 406 -39.63 18.93 21.00
CA SER A 406 -39.97 18.21 19.78
C SER A 406 -40.63 16.90 20.21
N LYS A 407 -41.78 16.62 19.58
CA LYS A 407 -42.68 15.46 19.77
C LYS A 407 -41.98 14.14 20.07
#